data_AF-A0A645G5I1-F1
#
_entry.id   AF-A0A645G5I1-F1
#
_cell.length_a   1.000
_cell.length_b   1.000
_cell.length_c   1.000
_cell.angle_alpha   90.00
_cell.angle_beta   90.00
_cell.angle_gamma   90.00
#
_symmetry.space_group_name_H-M   'P 1'
#
loop_
_entity.id
_entity.type
_entity.pdbx_description
1 polymer ?
#
loop_
_entity_poly.entity_id
_entity_poly.type
_entity_poly.pdbx_seq_one_letter_code
_entity_poly.pdbx_strand_id
1 'polypeptide(L)'
;MWAAAITSVIGAAYTSVSFIRTFHPTLETHYRAIIIGFIIISTMVFAIVGRPVKILVLVGALNGLILPITLGTMLIAAYRSKIVGNYKHPLWLTVFGILVVVIMTYMGGYTLVNELPKLFK
;
A
#
# COMPACT_ATOMS: atom_id res chain seq x y z
N MET A 1 -4.98 -21.63 2.76
CA MET A 1 -5.63 -20.37 2.34
C MET A 1 -6.18 -19.55 3.52
N TRP A 2 -6.82 -20.17 4.51
CA TRP A 2 -7.35 -19.47 5.70
C TRP A 2 -6.34 -18.61 6.47
N ALA A 3 -5.17 -19.16 6.82
CA ALA A 3 -4.16 -18.41 7.59
C ALA A 3 -3.64 -17.17 6.83
N ALA A 4 -3.32 -17.30 5.54
CA ALA A 4 -2.82 -16.21 4.70
C ALA A 4 -3.88 -15.12 4.46
N ALA A 5 -5.16 -15.49 4.32
CA ALA A 5 -6.24 -14.53 4.19
C ALA A 5 -6.42 -13.71 5.49
N ILE A 6 -6.41 -14.37 6.65
CA ILE A 6 -6.56 -13.70 7.94
C ILE A 6 -5.38 -12.74 8.20
N THR A 7 -4.14 -13.17 7.97
CA THR A 7 -2.97 -12.30 8.16
C THR A 7 -2.96 -11.11 7.20
N SER A 8 -3.40 -11.29 5.96
CA SER A 8 -3.52 -10.20 4.99
C SER A 8 -4.59 -9.17 5.39
N VAL A 9 -5.76 -9.62 5.86
CA VAL A 9 -6.86 -8.73 6.30
C VAL A 9 -6.43 -7.94 7.54
N ILE A 10 -5.81 -8.63 8.51
CA ILE A 10 -5.29 -8.00 9.72
C ILE A 10 -4.19 -6.99 9.38
N GLY A 11 -3.25 -7.35 8.50
CA GLY A 11 -2.19 -6.45 8.03
C GLY A 11 -2.72 -5.18 7.38
N ALA A 12 -3.68 -5.32 6.45
CA ALA A 12 -4.32 -4.17 5.79
C ALA A 12 -5.08 -3.25 6.76
N ALA A 13 -5.74 -3.83 7.78
CA ALA A 13 -6.42 -3.06 8.82
C ALA A 13 -5.41 -2.31 9.71
N TYR A 14 -4.30 -2.94 10.10
CA TYR A 14 -3.26 -2.28 10.89
C TYR A 14 -2.61 -1.12 10.15
N THR A 15 -2.27 -1.28 8.87
CA THR A 15 -1.70 -0.19 8.06
C THR A 15 -2.69 0.98 7.93
N SER A 16 -3.96 0.70 7.62
CA SER A 16 -5.01 1.73 7.52
C SER A 16 -5.21 2.48 8.83
N VAL A 17 -5.31 1.75 9.95
CA VAL A 17 -5.49 2.37 11.27
C VAL A 17 -4.24 3.09 11.72
N SER A 18 -3.03 2.62 11.37
CA SER A 18 -1.79 3.36 11.64
C SER A 18 -1.79 4.72 10.96
N PHE A 19 -2.24 4.82 9.70
CA PHE A 19 -2.40 6.10 9.03
C PHE A 19 -3.38 7.02 9.77
N ILE A 20 -4.55 6.48 10.16
CA ILE A 20 -5.58 7.25 10.89
C ILE A 20 -5.08 7.74 12.25
N ARG A 21 -4.32 6.92 12.98
CA ARG A 21 -3.72 7.32 14.27
C ARG A 21 -2.75 8.48 14.14
N THR A 22 -1.98 8.54 13.06
CA THR A 22 -1.03 9.64 12.82
C THR A 22 -1.70 10.99 12.65
N PHE A 23 -3.00 11.04 12.29
CA PHE A 23 -3.74 12.29 12.13
C PHE A 23 -4.31 12.87 13.43
N HIS A 24 -4.58 12.08 14.48
CA HIS A 24 -5.11 12.61 15.74
C HIS A 24 -4.86 11.69 16.97
N PRO A 25 -4.36 12.21 18.10
CA PRO A 25 -4.03 11.41 19.29
C PRO A 25 -5.24 10.75 19.97
N THR A 26 -6.46 11.29 19.83
CA THR A 26 -7.67 10.64 20.39
C THR A 26 -8.05 9.32 19.69
N LEU A 27 -7.57 9.09 18.47
CA LEU A 27 -7.78 7.84 17.72
C LEU A 27 -6.83 6.73 18.17
N GLU A 28 -5.76 7.08 18.89
CA GLU A 28 -4.80 6.12 19.44
C GLU A 28 -5.41 5.33 20.60
N THR A 29 -6.19 5.98 21.47
CA THR A 29 -6.79 5.36 22.66
C THR A 29 -7.81 4.26 22.34
N HIS A 30 -8.52 4.35 21.19
CA HIS A 30 -9.57 3.40 20.80
C HIS A 30 -9.22 2.52 19.59
N TYR A 31 -7.93 2.34 19.31
CA TYR A 31 -7.49 1.69 18.06
C TYR A 31 -8.08 0.29 17.83
N ARG A 32 -8.28 -0.52 18.88
CA ARG A 32 -8.86 -1.86 18.76
C ARG A 32 -10.29 -1.80 18.25
N ALA A 33 -11.08 -0.86 18.75
CA ALA A 33 -12.46 -0.66 18.31
C ALA A 33 -12.51 -0.16 16.85
N ILE A 34 -11.57 0.70 16.45
CA ILE A 34 -11.45 1.18 15.07
C ILE A 34 -11.10 0.04 14.11
N ILE A 35 -10.16 -0.85 14.47
CA ILE A 35 -9.81 -2.02 13.65
C ILE A 35 -11.03 -2.93 13.46
N ILE A 36 -11.74 -3.25 14.54
CA ILE A 36 -12.92 -4.12 14.49
C ILE A 36 -14.02 -3.48 13.63
N GLY A 37 -14.29 -2.18 13.83
CA GLY A 37 -15.24 -1.42 13.01
C GLY A 37 -14.86 -1.42 11.53
N PHE A 38 -13.59 -1.21 11.21
CA PHE A 38 -13.09 -1.23 9.84
C PHE A 38 -13.29 -2.60 9.16
N ILE A 39 -13.05 -3.70 9.89
CA ILE A 39 -13.26 -5.06 9.38
C ILE A 39 -14.75 -5.32 9.11
N ILE A 40 -15.64 -4.94 10.05
CA ILE A 40 -17.09 -5.13 9.90
C ILE A 40 -17.60 -4.35 8.67
N ILE A 41 -17.22 -3.08 8.54
CA ILE A 41 -17.60 -2.24 7.41
C ILE A 41 -17.07 -2.82 6.09
N SER A 42 -15.80 -3.22 6.05
CA SER A 42 -15.18 -3.82 4.85
C SER A 42 -15.90 -5.09 4.43
N THR A 43 -16.28 -5.93 5.40
CA THR A 43 -17.03 -7.17 5.16
C THR A 43 -18.43 -6.88 4.62
N MET A 44 -19.10 -5.87 5.16
CA MET A 44 -20.43 -5.45 4.71
C MET A 44 -20.41 -4.90 3.28
N VAL A 45 -19.44 -4.04 2.96
CA VAL A 45 -19.23 -3.53 1.58
C VAL A 45 -18.94 -4.67 0.62
N PHE A 46 -18.09 -5.62 1.02
CA PHE A 46 -17.78 -6.79 0.20
C PHE A 46 -19.02 -7.63 -0.11
N ALA A 47 -19.89 -7.86 0.89
CA ALA A 47 -21.12 -8.62 0.73
C ALA A 47 -22.13 -7.94 -0.22
N ILE A 48 -22.17 -6.62 -0.26
CA ILE A 48 -23.14 -5.84 -1.06
C ILE A 48 -22.69 -5.65 -2.52
N VAL A 49 -21.39 -5.42 -2.77
CA VAL A 49 -20.92 -4.97 -4.10
C VAL A 49 -20.73 -6.11 -5.12
N GLY A 50 -20.41 -7.33 -4.69
CA GLY A 50 -20.45 -8.55 -5.53
C GLY A 50 -19.56 -8.58 -6.79
N ARG A 51 -18.75 -7.55 -7.08
CA ARG A 51 -17.87 -7.46 -8.27
C ARG A 51 -16.37 -7.52 -7.93
N PRO A 52 -15.88 -8.64 -7.35
CA PRO A 52 -14.50 -8.74 -6.84
C PRO A 52 -13.45 -8.56 -7.94
N VAL A 53 -13.69 -9.03 -9.16
CA VAL A 53 -12.69 -9.00 -10.25
C VAL A 53 -12.36 -7.56 -10.67
N LYS A 54 -13.38 -6.70 -10.84
CA LYS A 54 -13.15 -5.30 -11.25
C LYS A 54 -12.40 -4.51 -10.17
N ILE A 55 -12.76 -4.75 -8.91
CA ILE A 55 -12.09 -4.14 -7.75
C ILE A 55 -10.65 -4.64 -7.67
N LEU A 56 -10.40 -5.94 -7.90
CA LEU A 56 -9.07 -6.53 -7.82
C LEU A 56 -8.10 -5.94 -8.86
N VAL A 57 -8.55 -5.76 -10.10
CA VAL A 57 -7.71 -5.16 -11.16
C VAL A 57 -7.46 -3.67 -10.88
N LEU A 58 -8.47 -2.94 -10.39
CA LEU A 58 -8.30 -1.52 -10.01
C LEU A 58 -7.30 -1.36 -8.85
N VAL A 59 -7.45 -2.16 -7.78
CA VAL A 59 -6.54 -2.16 -6.63
C VAL A 59 -5.14 -2.61 -7.04
N GLY A 60 -5.02 -3.59 -7.94
CA GLY A 60 -3.74 -4.02 -8.50
C GLY A 60 -3.03 -2.92 -9.29
N ALA A 61 -3.75 -2.19 -10.14
CA ALA A 61 -3.20 -1.05 -10.87
C ALA A 61 -2.75 0.09 -9.93
N LEU A 62 -3.55 0.40 -8.90
CA LEU A 62 -3.17 1.36 -7.87
C LEU A 62 -1.92 0.91 -7.09
N ASN A 63 -1.82 -0.37 -6.72
CA ASN A 63 -0.65 -0.89 -6.01
C ASN A 63 0.63 -0.81 -6.86
N GLY A 64 0.53 -1.12 -8.17
CA GLY A 64 1.62 -0.98 -9.13
C GLY A 64 2.17 0.45 -9.24
N LEU A 65 1.37 1.47 -8.88
CA LEU A 65 1.81 2.87 -8.78
C LEU A 65 2.30 3.25 -7.38
N ILE A 66 1.67 2.73 -6.33
CA ILE A 66 2.03 3.03 -4.95
C ILE A 66 3.48 2.59 -4.66
N LEU A 67 3.88 1.42 -5.15
CA LEU A 67 5.23 0.88 -4.94
C LEU A 67 6.35 1.82 -5.43
N PRO A 68 6.42 2.25 -6.70
CA PRO A 68 7.48 3.14 -7.16
C PRO A 68 7.45 4.52 -6.49
N ILE A 69 6.27 5.04 -6.16
CA ILE A 69 6.13 6.32 -5.45
C ILE A 69 6.70 6.22 -4.03
N THR A 70 6.30 5.20 -3.28
CA THR A 70 6.74 4.99 -1.89
C THR A 70 8.22 4.62 -1.82
N LEU A 71 8.71 3.70 -2.65
CA LEU A 71 10.13 3.37 -2.73
C LEU A 71 10.99 4.56 -3.18
N GLY A 72 10.54 5.31 -4.20
CA GLY A 72 11.26 6.49 -4.68
C GLY A 72 11.41 7.56 -3.61
N THR A 73 10.32 7.89 -2.91
CA THR A 73 10.34 8.84 -1.79
C THR A 73 11.18 8.33 -0.62
N MET A 74 11.11 7.04 -0.29
CA MET A 74 11.94 6.42 0.75
C MET A 74 13.43 6.43 0.41
N LEU A 75 13.82 6.18 -0.84
CA LEU A 75 15.21 6.26 -1.29
C LEU A 75 15.75 7.69 -1.15
N ILE A 76 14.97 8.71 -1.56
CA ILE A 76 15.35 10.11 -1.37
C ILE A 76 15.47 10.45 0.13
N ALA A 77 14.54 9.95 0.95
CA ALA A 77 14.56 10.14 2.40
C ALA A 77 15.76 9.43 3.05
N ALA A 78 16.19 8.28 2.53
CA ALA A 78 17.33 7.50 3.04
C ALA A 78 18.67 8.27 2.98
N TYR A 79 18.78 9.25 2.09
CA TYR A 79 19.95 10.12 1.97
C TYR A 79 19.84 11.43 2.77
N ARG A 80 18.68 11.73 3.37
CA ARG A 80 18.55 12.88 4.25
C ARG A 80 19.06 12.54 5.64
N SER A 81 20.23 13.08 5.99
CA SER A 81 20.81 13.02 7.34
C SER A 81 19.86 13.53 8.44
N LYS A 82 18.98 14.48 8.12
CA LYS A 82 17.94 14.98 9.04
C LYS A 82 16.88 13.93 9.42
N ILE A 83 16.65 12.93 8.58
CA ILE A 83 15.64 11.87 8.78
C ILE A 83 16.28 10.59 9.33
N VAL A 84 17.48 10.27 8.83
CA VAL A 84 18.15 8.97 9.04
C VAL A 84 19.24 9.03 10.12
N GLY A 85 19.61 10.23 10.56
CA GLY A 85 20.60 10.45 11.61
C GLY A 85 21.99 9.97 11.17
N ASN A 86 22.57 9.05 11.93
CA ASN A 86 23.93 8.53 11.71
C ASN A 86 24.01 7.35 10.72
N TYR A 87 22.89 6.92 10.14
CA TYR A 87 22.89 5.77 9.24
C TYR A 87 23.32 6.17 7.82
N LYS A 88 24.41 5.57 7.34
CA LYS A 88 24.89 5.71 5.97
C LYS A 88 24.27 4.62 5.13
N HIS A 89 23.24 4.98 4.37
CA HIS A 89 22.60 4.04 3.47
C HIS A 89 23.60 3.59 2.38
N PRO A 90 23.89 2.28 2.25
CA PRO A 90 24.94 1.79 1.36
C PRO A 90 24.54 1.99 -0.10
N LEU A 91 25.47 2.51 -0.90
CA LEU A 91 25.25 2.85 -2.30
C LEU A 91 24.71 1.67 -3.12
N TRP A 92 25.11 0.45 -2.80
CA TRP A 92 24.66 -0.73 -3.54
C TRP A 92 23.16 -1.01 -3.36
N LEU A 93 22.61 -0.82 -2.15
CA LEU A 93 21.17 -0.96 -1.90
C LEU A 93 20.36 0.11 -2.63
N THR A 94 20.92 1.30 -2.81
CA THR A 94 20.27 2.35 -3.61
C THR A 94 20.28 2.04 -5.09
N VAL A 95 21.37 1.47 -5.63
CA VAL A 95 21.39 1.05 -7.04
C VAL A 95 20.31 0.00 -7.30
N PHE A 96 20.17 -1.00 -6.43
CA PHE A 96 19.08 -1.97 -6.53
C PHE A 96 17.72 -1.33 -6.33
N GLY A 97 17.57 -0.40 -5.37
CA GLY A 97 16.33 0.32 -5.14
C GLY A 97 15.87 1.13 -6.36
N ILE A 98 16.79 1.87 -6.99
CA ILE A 98 16.52 2.62 -8.23
C ILE A 98 16.14 1.67 -9.35
N LEU A 99 16.85 0.56 -9.51
CA LEU A 99 16.54 -0.46 -10.51
C LEU A 99 15.12 -1.02 -10.34
N VAL A 100 14.72 -1.36 -9.10
CA VAL A 100 13.36 -1.81 -8.79
C VAL A 100 12.33 -0.73 -9.07
N VAL A 101 12.60 0.53 -8.71
CA VAL A 101 11.69 1.65 -9.00
C VAL A 101 11.49 1.82 -10.50
N VAL A 102 12.55 1.74 -11.31
CA VAL A 102 12.47 1.86 -12.78
C VAL A 102 11.64 0.72 -13.36
N ILE A 103 11.91 -0.53 -12.96
CA ILE A 103 11.16 -1.71 -13.43
C ILE A 103 9.69 -1.62 -13.03
N MET A 104 9.40 -1.28 -11.77
CA MET A 104 8.03 -1.14 -11.27
C MET A 104 7.29 0.01 -11.93
N THR A 105 7.97 1.12 -12.22
CA THR A 105 7.34 2.25 -12.94
C THR A 105 6.96 1.84 -14.36
N TYR A 106 7.83 1.09 -15.05
CA TYR A 106 7.54 0.56 -16.38
C TYR A 106 6.37 -0.45 -16.36
N MET A 107 6.40 -1.41 -15.44
CA MET A 107 5.35 -2.42 -15.29
C MET A 107 4.02 -1.81 -14.85
N GLY A 108 4.07 -0.85 -13.92
CA GLY A 108 2.91 -0.08 -13.47
C GLY A 108 2.29 0.66 -14.64
N GLY A 109 3.08 1.43 -15.39
CA GLY A 109 2.66 2.15 -16.59
C GLY A 109 2.03 1.24 -17.64
N TYR A 110 2.65 0.09 -17.93
CA TYR A 110 2.09 -0.92 -18.84
C TYR A 110 0.72 -1.43 -18.35
N THR A 111 0.58 -1.69 -17.05
CA THR A 111 -0.67 -2.15 -16.44
C THR A 111 -1.77 -1.09 -16.52
N LEU A 112 -1.44 0.19 -16.28
CA LEU A 112 -2.40 1.29 -16.44
C LEU A 112 -2.86 1.41 -17.89
N VAL A 113 -1.94 1.38 -18.84
CA VAL A 113 -2.28 1.63 -20.25
C VAL A 113 -3.04 0.45 -20.87
N ASN A 114 -2.72 -0.79 -20.49
CA ASN A 114 -3.30 -1.97 -21.14
C ASN A 114 -4.44 -2.65 -20.38
N GLU A 115 -4.45 -2.59 -19.04
CA GLU A 115 -5.45 -3.31 -18.23
C GLU A 115 -6.58 -2.41 -17.71
N LEU A 116 -6.33 -1.10 -17.47
CA LEU A 116 -7.42 -0.19 -17.08
C LEU A 116 -8.46 0.05 -18.18
N PRO A 117 -8.10 0.23 -19.47
CA PRO A 117 -9.13 0.45 -20.51
C PRO A 117 -10.02 -0.77 -20.71
N LYS A 118 -9.52 -1.98 -20.43
CA LYS A 118 -10.28 -3.24 -20.50
C LYS A 118 -11.33 -3.36 -19.38
N LEU A 119 -11.18 -2.63 -18.27
CA LEU A 119 -12.17 -2.61 -17.17
C LEU A 119 -13.42 -1.78 -17.49
N PHE A 120 -13.27 -0.78 -18.37
CA PHE A 120 -14.33 0.14 -18.79
C PHE A 120 -15.07 -0.32 -20.04
N LYS A 121 -14.63 -1.40 -20.69
CA LYS A 121 -15.37 -2.15 -21.71
C LYS A 121 -16.22 -3.24 -21.05
#